data_AF-A0A2E3D948-F1
#
_entry.id   AF-A0A2E3D948-F1
#
_cell.length_a   1.000
_cell.length_b   1.000
_cell.length_c   1.000
_cell.angle_alpha   90.00
_cell.angle_beta   90.00
_cell.angle_gamma   90.00
#
_symmetry.space_group_name_H-M   'P 1'
#
loop_
_entity.id
_entity.type
_entity.pdbx_description
1 polymer ?
#
loop_
_entity_poly.entity_id
_entity_poly.type
_entity_poly.pdbx_seq_one_letter_code
_entity_poly.pdbx_strand_id
1 'polypeptide(L)'
;MARYKTVATPDGQTNVEIVGDELAALEASEAAYEAGRVDRAMAVMRDQRNKKLAECDWWSCSDSPTMTDEQTTYRQALRDLPATVPTPPVDDIDAMENWPTWPDKP
;
A
#
# COMPACT_ATOMS: atom_id res chain seq x y z
N MET A 1 18.34 18.10 -11.66
CA MET A 1 19.40 17.33 -12.36
C MET A 1 18.87 16.95 -13.73
N ALA A 2 19.70 16.97 -14.77
CA ALA A 2 19.31 16.50 -16.10
C ALA A 2 18.89 15.01 -16.05
N ARG A 3 17.80 14.67 -16.74
CA ARG A 3 17.29 13.29 -16.88
C ARG A 3 17.69 12.77 -18.25
N TYR A 4 18.04 11.49 -18.37
CA TYR A 4 18.50 10.91 -19.63
C TYR A 4 17.73 9.65 -19.98
N LYS A 5 17.52 9.41 -21.28
CA LYS A 5 17.00 8.16 -21.83
C LYS A 5 18.07 7.46 -22.68
N THR A 6 18.10 6.14 -22.64
CA THR A 6 19.00 5.35 -23.47
C THR A 6 18.35 5.08 -24.82
N VAL A 7 19.07 5.39 -25.90
CA VAL A 7 18.63 5.20 -27.29
C VAL A 7 19.65 4.32 -28.01
N ALA A 8 19.16 3.30 -28.71
CA ALA A 8 20.01 2.48 -29.57
C ALA A 8 20.28 3.24 -30.88
N THR A 9 21.55 3.43 -31.19
CA THR A 9 22.06 4.02 -32.43
C THR A 9 22.88 2.97 -33.20
N PRO A 10 23.17 3.18 -34.49
CA PRO A 10 24.00 2.25 -35.27
C PRO A 10 25.37 1.98 -34.66
N ASP A 11 25.92 2.92 -33.89
CA ASP A 11 27.21 2.82 -33.21
C ASP A 11 27.12 2.22 -31.79
N GLY A 12 25.92 1.85 -31.34
CA GLY A 12 25.66 1.28 -30.01
C GLY A 12 24.63 2.06 -29.19
N GLN A 13 24.58 1.79 -27.88
CA GLN A 13 23.68 2.50 -26.97
C GLN A 13 24.26 3.84 -26.54
N THR A 14 23.46 4.90 -26.66
CA THR A 14 23.83 6.26 -26.23
C THR A 14 22.77 6.86 -25.31
N ASN A 15 23.18 7.69 -24.34
CA ASN A 15 22.26 8.41 -23.46
C ASN A 15 22.00 9.80 -24.03
N VAL A 16 20.71 10.15 -24.16
CA VAL A 16 20.24 11.45 -24.66
C VAL A 16 19.45 12.13 -23.55
N GLU A 17 19.66 13.43 -23.34
CA GLU A 17 18.92 14.20 -22.34
C GLU A 17 17.43 14.28 -22.71
N ILE A 18 16.56 14.10 -21.70
CA ILE A 18 15.11 14.26 -21.81
C ILE A 18 14.79 15.74 -21.62
N VAL A 19 14.18 16.36 -22.63
CA VAL A 19 13.86 17.80 -22.64
C VAL A 19 12.48 18.05 -23.24
N GLY A 20 11.95 19.26 -23.06
CA GLY A 20 10.68 19.68 -23.67
C GLY A 20 9.48 18.85 -23.19
N ASP A 21 8.62 18.46 -24.12
CA ASP A 21 7.36 17.74 -23.83
C ASP A 21 7.58 16.40 -23.12
N GLU A 22 8.68 15.69 -23.43
CA GLU A 22 8.99 14.41 -22.78
C GLU A 22 9.33 14.59 -21.30
N LEU A 23 10.03 15.68 -20.95
CA LEU A 23 10.34 16.02 -19.56
C LEU A 23 9.07 16.39 -18.81
N ALA A 24 8.21 17.22 -19.43
CA ALA A 24 6.93 17.62 -18.84
C ALA A 24 6.01 16.41 -18.59
N ALA A 25 5.98 15.43 -19.51
CA ALA A 25 5.22 14.19 -19.32
C ALA A 25 5.78 13.33 -18.17
N LEU A 26 7.10 13.26 -18.02
CA LEU A 26 7.75 12.55 -16.91
C LEU A 26 7.43 13.23 -15.57
N GLU A 27 7.58 14.54 -15.48
CA GLU A 27 7.29 15.31 -14.26
C GLU A 27 5.81 15.20 -13.88
N ALA A 28 4.90 15.22 -14.86
CA ALA A 28 3.47 15.01 -14.62
C ALA A 28 3.19 13.59 -14.08
N SER A 29 3.85 12.58 -14.63
CA SER A 29 3.77 11.20 -14.13
C SER A 29 4.30 11.06 -12.71
N GLU A 30 5.46 11.64 -12.42
CA GLU A 30 6.07 11.65 -11.08
C GLU A 30 5.15 12.36 -10.07
N ALA A 31 4.61 13.53 -10.43
CA ALA A 31 3.67 14.27 -9.60
C ALA A 31 2.37 13.50 -9.35
N ALA A 32 1.82 12.82 -10.36
CA ALA A 32 0.64 11.97 -10.20
C ALA A 32 0.92 10.75 -9.31
N TYR A 33 2.09 10.12 -9.47
CA TYR A 33 2.53 9.05 -8.59
C TYR A 33 2.64 9.55 -7.15
N GLU A 34 3.26 10.70 -6.94
CA GLU A 34 3.45 11.32 -5.63
C GLU A 34 2.11 11.65 -4.96
N ALA A 35 1.20 12.29 -5.69
CA ALA A 35 -0.15 12.60 -5.20
C ALA A 35 -0.94 11.35 -4.77
N GLY A 36 -0.71 10.21 -5.44
CA GLY A 36 -1.39 8.95 -5.13
C GLY A 36 -0.78 8.12 -3.99
N ARG A 37 0.24 8.60 -3.27
CA ARG A 37 0.92 7.82 -2.22
C ARG A 37 -0.02 7.37 -1.09
N VAL A 38 -0.89 8.26 -0.63
CA VAL A 38 -1.86 7.97 0.43
C VAL A 38 -2.85 6.88 -0.01
N ASP A 39 -3.38 6.98 -1.23
CA ASP A 39 -4.33 5.99 -1.76
C ASP A 39 -3.70 4.60 -1.90
N ARG A 40 -2.45 4.53 -2.35
CA ARG A 40 -1.71 3.26 -2.43
C ARG A 40 -1.46 2.66 -1.04
N ALA A 41 -1.05 3.46 -0.06
CA ALA A 41 -0.88 2.99 1.32
C ALA A 41 -2.20 2.44 1.90
N MET A 42 -3.31 3.17 1.68
CA MET A 42 -4.63 2.71 2.09
C MET A 42 -5.07 1.43 1.36
N ALA A 43 -4.73 1.25 0.10
CA ALA A 43 -5.02 0.03 -0.66
C ALA A 43 -4.28 -1.18 -0.09
N VAL A 44 -2.98 -1.04 0.20
CA VAL A 44 -2.17 -2.10 0.83
C VAL A 44 -2.75 -2.48 2.20
N MET A 45 -3.15 -1.50 3.00
CA MET A 45 -3.76 -1.75 4.31
C MET A 45 -5.08 -2.54 4.19
N ARG A 46 -5.95 -2.19 3.24
CA ARG A 46 -7.21 -2.93 3.00
C ARG A 46 -6.94 -4.37 2.56
N ASP A 47 -5.90 -4.61 1.77
CA ASP A 47 -5.48 -5.95 1.37
C ASP A 47 -5.00 -6.77 2.59
N GLN A 48 -4.13 -6.19 3.42
CA GLN A 48 -3.68 -6.83 4.66
C GLN A 48 -4.83 -7.15 5.62
N ARG A 49 -5.80 -6.24 5.76
CA ARG A 49 -7.03 -6.47 6.53
C ARG A 49 -7.80 -7.68 6.00
N ASN A 50 -8.01 -7.75 4.68
CA ASN A 50 -8.73 -8.85 4.05
C ASN A 50 -7.99 -10.18 4.26
N LYS A 51 -6.65 -10.18 4.13
CA LYS A 51 -5.82 -11.35 4.42
C LYS A 51 -5.98 -11.83 5.86
N LYS A 52 -5.87 -10.93 6.84
CA LYS A 52 -6.06 -11.27 8.27
C LYS A 52 -7.46 -11.81 8.58
N LEU A 53 -8.50 -11.27 7.93
CA LEU A 53 -9.87 -11.79 8.04
C LEU A 53 -10.00 -13.20 7.45
N ALA A 54 -9.40 -13.44 6.30
CA ALA A 54 -9.40 -14.75 5.63
C ALA A 54 -8.66 -15.81 6.44
N GLU A 55 -7.52 -15.47 7.05
CA GLU A 55 -6.76 -16.36 7.95
C GLU A 55 -7.57 -16.83 9.17
N CYS A 56 -8.61 -16.09 9.54
CA CYS A 56 -9.45 -16.36 10.70
C CYS A 56 -10.86 -16.81 10.30
N ASP A 57 -11.10 -17.10 9.03
CA ASP A 57 -12.44 -17.43 8.53
C ASP A 57 -12.90 -18.82 8.96
N TRP A 58 -11.95 -19.73 9.16
CA TRP A 58 -12.22 -21.08 9.64
C TRP A 58 -12.84 -21.12 11.04
N TRP A 59 -12.66 -20.08 11.87
CA TRP A 59 -13.30 -19.99 13.19
C TRP A 59 -14.83 -20.02 13.12
N SER A 60 -15.41 -19.61 12.00
CA SER A 60 -16.86 -19.64 11.77
C SER A 60 -17.36 -20.88 11.03
N CYS A 61 -16.50 -21.88 10.77
CA CYS A 61 -16.92 -23.14 10.16
C CYS A 61 -17.78 -23.96 11.12
N SER A 62 -18.73 -24.74 10.58
CA SER A 62 -19.64 -25.59 11.38
C SER A 62 -18.92 -26.67 12.18
N ASP A 63 -17.74 -27.09 11.72
CA ASP A 63 -16.88 -28.09 12.39
C ASP A 63 -15.93 -27.46 13.42
N SER A 64 -15.95 -26.12 13.55
CA SER A 64 -15.17 -25.41 14.56
C SER A 64 -16.01 -25.16 15.80
N PRO A 65 -15.40 -25.18 17.01
CA PRO A 65 -16.05 -24.70 18.22
C PRO A 65 -16.57 -23.27 18.01
N THR A 66 -17.64 -22.92 18.71
CA THR A 66 -18.15 -21.54 18.73
C THR A 66 -17.01 -20.56 19.01
N MET A 67 -16.91 -19.51 18.18
CA MET A 67 -15.91 -18.46 18.35
C MET A 67 -15.90 -17.92 19.78
N THR A 68 -14.71 -17.70 20.32
CA THR A 68 -14.55 -17.01 21.59
C THR A 68 -14.90 -15.52 21.44
N ASP A 69 -15.18 -14.85 22.56
CA ASP A 69 -15.43 -13.41 22.59
C ASP A 69 -14.22 -12.62 22.04
N GLU A 70 -13.00 -13.09 22.33
CA GLU A 70 -11.76 -12.50 21.84
C GLU A 70 -11.64 -12.63 20.31
N GLN A 71 -11.97 -13.80 19.74
CA GLN A 71 -11.97 -14.02 18.29
C GLN A 71 -13.01 -13.15 17.58
N THR A 72 -14.19 -13.00 18.19
CA THR A 72 -15.25 -12.11 17.69
C THR A 72 -14.81 -10.65 17.70
N THR A 73 -14.21 -10.21 18.81
CA THR A 73 -13.69 -8.86 19.00
C THR A 73 -12.58 -8.56 18.00
N TYR A 74 -11.62 -9.47 17.81
CA TYR A 74 -10.55 -9.34 16.82
C TYR A 74 -11.08 -9.19 15.39
N ARG A 75 -12.03 -10.04 14.97
CA ARG A 75 -12.63 -9.96 13.63
C ARG A 75 -13.44 -8.68 13.45
N GLN A 76 -14.09 -8.17 14.50
CA GLN A 76 -14.79 -6.89 14.44
C GLN A 76 -13.80 -5.72 14.31
N ALA A 77 -12.76 -5.68 15.15
CA ALA A 77 -11.73 -4.65 15.09
C ALA A 77 -11.05 -4.59 13.72
N LEU A 78 -10.81 -5.73 13.07
CA LEU A 78 -10.32 -5.76 11.68
C LEU A 78 -11.32 -5.15 10.69
N ARG A 79 -12.63 -5.36 10.86
CA ARG A 79 -13.65 -4.80 9.95
C ARG A 79 -13.87 -3.31 10.14
N ASP A 80 -13.65 -2.80 11.35
CA ASP A 80 -13.75 -1.37 11.66
C ASP A 80 -12.66 -0.56 10.93
N LEU A 81 -11.58 -1.21 10.50
CA LEU A 81 -10.59 -0.65 9.59
C LEU A 81 -11.18 -0.51 8.17
N PRO A 82 -11.17 0.68 7.54
CA PRO A 82 -10.28 1.83 7.81
C PRO A 82 -10.85 2.99 8.63
N ALA A 83 -12.07 2.90 9.18
CA ALA A 83 -12.72 4.05 9.81
C ALA A 83 -12.02 4.56 11.08
N THR A 84 -11.20 3.72 11.73
CA THR A 84 -10.56 4.01 13.02
C THR A 84 -9.07 4.34 12.91
N VAL A 85 -8.47 4.29 11.71
CA VAL A 85 -7.03 4.57 11.54
C VAL A 85 -6.74 6.01 11.16
N PRO A 86 -5.63 6.59 11.65
CA PRO A 86 -5.18 7.88 11.17
C PRO A 86 -4.73 7.77 9.71
N THR A 87 -4.62 8.92 9.04
CA THR A 87 -4.02 9.02 7.70
C THR A 87 -2.62 8.38 7.70
N PRO A 88 -2.26 7.59 6.67
CA PRO A 88 -0.94 6.97 6.58
C PRO A 88 0.17 8.03 6.59
N PRO A 89 1.21 7.88 7.42
CA PRO A 89 2.33 8.81 7.48
C PRO A 89 3.29 8.55 6.31
N VAL A 90 2.85 8.84 5.09
CA VAL A 90 3.58 8.46 3.87
C VAL A 90 5.02 8.98 3.88
N ASP A 91 5.25 10.18 4.43
CA ASP A 91 6.54 10.88 4.46
C ASP A 91 7.53 10.40 5.51
N ASP A 92 7.10 9.51 6.41
CA ASP A 92 7.91 9.00 7.50
C ASP A 92 7.94 7.47 7.42
N ILE A 93 9.09 6.94 6.99
CA ILE A 93 9.27 5.49 6.77
C ILE A 93 9.16 4.74 8.10
N ASP A 94 9.72 5.29 9.18
CA ASP A 94 9.73 4.65 10.49
C ASP A 94 8.32 4.64 11.10
N ALA A 95 7.56 5.72 10.91
CA ALA A 95 6.15 5.77 11.30
C ALA A 95 5.28 4.86 10.41
N MET A 96 5.60 4.74 9.12
CA MET A 96 4.87 3.87 8.18
C MET A 96 5.03 2.39 8.53
N GLU A 97 6.20 1.95 8.98
CA GLU A 97 6.44 0.56 9.39
C GLU A 97 5.48 0.12 10.51
N ASN A 98 5.09 1.06 11.37
CA ASN A 98 4.19 0.82 12.50
C ASN A 98 2.72 1.15 12.19
N TRP A 99 2.40 1.51 10.94
CA TRP A 99 1.05 1.90 10.52
C TRP A 99 0.38 0.81 9.64
N PRO A 100 -0.91 0.50 9.85
CA PRO A 100 -1.71 0.85 11.02
C PRO A 100 -1.36 -0.04 12.22
N THR A 101 -1.77 0.39 13.42
CA THR A 101 -1.77 -0.50 14.58
C THR A 101 -2.84 -1.57 14.39
N TRP A 102 -2.41 -2.81 14.18
CA TRP A 102 -3.32 -3.96 14.02
C TRP A 102 -3.80 -4.46 15.38
N PRO A 103 -5.05 -4.97 15.48
CA PRO A 103 -5.47 -5.68 16.68
C PRO A 103 -4.62 -6.94 16.87
N ASP A 104 -4.40 -7.32 18.13
CA ASP A 104 -3.70 -8.56 18.46
C ASP A 104 -4.59 -9.76 18.22
N LYS A 105 -4.05 -10.76 17.53
CA LYS A 105 -4.77 -12.01 17.27
C LYS A 105 -4.78 -12.86 18.55
N PRO A 106 -5.95 -13.34 19.01
CA PRO A 106 -6.06 -14.29 20.12
C PRO A 106 -5.54 -15.69 19.75
#